data_AF-A0AAV5F3Z3-F1
#
_entry.id   AF-A0AAV5F3Z3-F1
#
_cell.length_a   1.000
_cell.length_b   1.000
_cell.length_c   1.000
_cell.angle_alpha   90.00
_cell.angle_beta   90.00
_cell.angle_gamma   90.00
#
_symmetry.space_group_name_H-M   'P 1'
#
loop_
_entity.id
_entity.type
_entity.pdbx_description
1 polymer ?
#
loop_
_entity_poly.entity_id
_entity_poly.type
_entity_poly.pdbx_seq_one_letter_code
_entity_poly.pdbx_strand_id
1 'polypeptide(L)'
;MQGEALVMGYDEMGYELWKPYLRSMMEADMKSVSARVNKAKLLDAMGAFFARSNRPINETQNPIEVVRPCGACNESEMVLKRRPTGEFMVGCRSYPQCRNVVWLPGSISEAAVTNQVCPTCTPGPVYKIQFKFHQRDIPPNFDEDHLGCVGGCDDILKELTEISRFGSRNQAATPGL
;
A
#
# COMPACT_ATOMS: atom_id res chain seq x y z
N MET A 1 38.77 20.23 -22.33
CA MET A 1 39.70 19.33 -21.61
C MET A 1 39.41 19.37 -20.11
N GLN A 2 38.35 18.69 -19.65
CA GLN A 2 38.00 18.61 -18.21
C GLN A 2 37.98 17.15 -17.67
N GLY A 3 38.19 16.14 -18.54
CA GLY A 3 38.17 14.72 -18.14
C GLY A 3 39.50 14.17 -17.63
N GLU A 4 40.63 14.81 -17.95
CA GLU A 4 41.95 14.28 -17.60
C GLU A 4 42.34 14.53 -16.13
N ALA A 5 41.79 15.57 -15.50
CA ALA A 5 42.07 15.88 -14.10
C ALA A 5 41.52 14.82 -13.14
N LEU A 6 40.39 14.19 -13.47
CA LEU A 6 39.81 13.11 -12.65
C LEU A 6 40.62 11.81 -12.80
N VAL A 7 41.10 11.56 -14.02
CA VAL A 7 41.89 10.40 -14.44
C VAL A 7 43.23 10.38 -13.70
N MET A 8 43.98 11.48 -13.68
CA MET A 8 45.28 11.53 -12.99
C MET A 8 45.18 11.39 -11.46
N GLY A 9 44.05 11.77 -10.84
CA GLY A 9 43.87 11.64 -9.40
C GLY A 9 43.76 10.18 -8.89
N TYR A 10 43.29 9.25 -9.73
CA TYR A 10 43.22 7.83 -9.35
C TYR A 10 44.57 7.11 -9.47
N ASP A 11 45.45 7.59 -10.37
CA ASP A 11 46.80 7.06 -10.54
C ASP A 11 47.72 7.38 -9.36
N GLU A 12 47.63 8.59 -8.79
CA GLU A 12 48.42 8.97 -7.60
C GLU A 12 48.06 8.17 -6.35
N MET A 13 46.84 7.64 -6.26
CA MET A 13 46.38 6.82 -5.13
C MET A 13 46.72 5.32 -5.31
N GLY A 14 47.36 4.92 -6.41
CA GLY A 14 47.79 3.54 -6.66
C GLY A 14 46.66 2.54 -6.94
N TYR A 15 45.43 3.03 -7.18
CA TYR A 15 44.27 2.18 -7.47
C TYR A 15 43.91 2.25 -8.95
N GLU A 16 44.24 1.18 -9.68
CA GLU A 16 44.05 1.09 -11.13
C GLU A 16 42.58 0.83 -11.56
N LEU A 17 41.61 1.54 -10.97
CA LEU A 17 40.18 1.34 -11.19
C LEU A 17 39.73 1.51 -12.65
N TRP A 18 40.51 2.23 -13.45
CA TRP A 18 40.23 2.55 -14.85
C TRP A 18 40.67 1.50 -15.86
N LYS A 19 41.39 0.45 -15.44
CA LYS A 19 41.93 -0.53 -16.40
C LYS A 19 40.77 -1.33 -16.97
N PRO A 20 40.66 -1.46 -18.31
CA PRO A 20 39.54 -2.16 -18.96
C PRO A 20 39.33 -3.59 -18.45
N TYR A 21 40.42 -4.25 -18.04
CA TYR A 21 40.42 -5.61 -17.52
C TYR A 21 39.75 -5.75 -16.13
N LEU A 22 39.84 -4.75 -15.26
CA LEU A 22 39.18 -4.77 -13.95
C LEU A 22 37.66 -4.62 -14.09
N ARG A 23 37.21 -3.79 -15.04
CA ARG A 23 35.79 -3.66 -15.39
C ARG A 23 35.24 -4.95 -15.99
N SER A 24 35.97 -5.59 -16.89
CA SER A 24 35.54 -6.86 -17.50
C SER A 24 35.52 -8.02 -16.50
N MET A 25 36.48 -8.08 -15.58
CA MET A 25 36.46 -9.06 -14.48
C MET A 25 35.26 -8.86 -13.57
N MET A 26 34.94 -7.62 -13.18
CA MET A 26 33.81 -7.35 -12.30
C MET A 26 32.46 -7.68 -12.98
N GLU A 27 32.33 -7.39 -14.28
CA GLU A 27 31.15 -7.76 -15.07
C GLU A 27 31.04 -9.29 -15.24
N ALA A 28 32.15 -10.00 -15.43
CA ALA A 28 32.19 -11.46 -15.49
C ALA A 28 31.84 -12.11 -14.14
N ASP A 29 32.36 -11.57 -13.05
CA ASP A 29 32.06 -12.05 -11.70
C ASP A 29 30.59 -11.82 -11.36
N MET A 30 30.01 -10.65 -11.65
CA MET A 30 28.58 -10.37 -11.45
C MET A 30 27.70 -11.34 -12.25
N LYS A 31 28.10 -11.69 -13.48
CA LYS A 31 27.42 -12.69 -14.30
C LYS A 31 27.54 -14.10 -13.71
N SER A 32 28.70 -14.46 -13.17
CA SER A 32 28.91 -15.76 -12.50
C SER A 32 28.08 -15.89 -11.22
N VAL A 33 27.93 -14.81 -10.44
CA VAL A 33 27.08 -14.78 -9.25
C VAL A 33 25.62 -14.98 -9.64
N SER A 34 25.13 -14.31 -10.70
CA SER A 34 23.77 -14.50 -11.20
C SER A 34 23.49 -15.93 -11.71
N ALA A 35 24.51 -16.61 -12.23
CA ALA A 35 24.41 -18.01 -12.68
C ALA A 35 24.53 -19.02 -11.53
N ARG A 36 25.26 -18.69 -10.45
CA ARG A 36 25.42 -19.52 -9.24
C ARG A 36 24.22 -19.43 -8.30
N VAL A 37 23.45 -18.34 -8.38
CA VAL A 37 22.16 -18.25 -7.70
C VAL A 37 21.16 -19.10 -8.49
N ASN A 38 20.76 -20.25 -7.93
CA ASN A 38 19.71 -21.06 -8.51
C ASN A 38 18.45 -20.20 -8.67
N LYS A 39 18.12 -19.82 -9.91
CA LYS A 39 16.93 -19.05 -10.25
C LYS A 39 15.67 -19.63 -9.59
N ALA A 40 15.58 -20.97 -9.51
CA ALA A 40 14.52 -21.67 -8.79
C ALA A 40 14.49 -21.36 -7.29
N LYS A 41 15.64 -21.34 -6.59
CA LYS A 41 15.71 -21.01 -5.15
C LYS A 41 15.43 -19.52 -4.89
N LEU A 42 15.83 -18.64 -5.80
CA LEU A 42 15.48 -17.21 -5.73
C LEU A 42 13.97 -17.01 -5.88
N LEU A 43 13.37 -17.63 -6.91
CA LEU A 43 11.92 -17.57 -7.16
C LEU A 43 11.13 -18.21 -6.01
N ASP A 44 11.62 -19.30 -5.44
CA ASP A 44 11.02 -19.99 -4.29
C ASP A 44 11.11 -19.15 -3.01
N ALA A 45 12.26 -18.54 -2.74
CA ALA A 45 12.42 -17.61 -1.63
C ALA A 45 11.52 -16.36 -1.80
N MET A 46 11.41 -15.82 -3.02
CA MET A 46 10.47 -14.74 -3.33
C MET A 46 9.02 -15.20 -3.15
N GLY A 47 8.67 -16.42 -3.58
CA GLY A 47 7.37 -17.03 -3.39
C GLY A 47 7.01 -17.20 -1.91
N ALA A 48 7.96 -17.65 -1.08
CA ALA A 48 7.80 -17.74 0.37
C ALA A 48 7.64 -16.36 1.02
N PHE A 49 8.31 -15.33 0.52
CA PHE A 49 8.14 -13.94 0.97
C PHE A 49 6.75 -13.38 0.61
N PHE A 50 6.24 -13.62 -0.60
CA PHE A 50 4.88 -13.22 -0.99
C PHE A 50 3.80 -14.03 -0.27
N ALA A 51 4.04 -15.33 -0.03
CA ALA A 51 3.18 -16.17 0.81
C ALA A 51 3.17 -15.71 2.28
N ARG A 52 4.24 -15.06 2.77
CA ARG A 52 4.23 -14.43 4.11
C ARG A 52 3.40 -13.15 4.16
N SER A 53 3.23 -12.45 3.03
CA SER A 53 2.31 -11.30 2.92
C SER A 53 0.85 -11.71 2.74
N ASN A 54 0.58 -12.93 2.24
CA ASN A 54 -0.74 -13.55 2.22
C ASN A 54 -0.77 -14.70 3.24
N ARG A 55 -1.04 -14.39 4.51
CA ARG A 55 -1.33 -15.42 5.51
C ARG A 55 -2.34 -16.43 4.92
N PRO A 56 -2.05 -17.74 4.90
CA PRO A 56 -3.07 -18.72 4.60
C PRO A 56 -4.13 -18.62 5.70
N ILE A 57 -5.35 -18.33 5.26
CA ILE A 57 -6.55 -18.21 6.08
C ILE A 57 -6.79 -19.57 6.74
N ASN A 58 -6.79 -19.60 8.07
CA ASN A 58 -7.41 -20.68 8.83
C ASN A 58 -8.91 -20.66 8.49
N GLU A 59 -9.45 -21.81 8.09
CA GLU A 59 -10.80 -22.02 7.59
C GLU A 59 -11.84 -21.95 8.72
N THR A 60 -11.91 -20.81 9.40
CA THR A 60 -12.91 -20.52 10.44
C THR A 60 -13.39 -19.09 10.22
N GLN A 61 -14.51 -18.97 9.48
CA GLN A 61 -15.26 -17.73 9.22
C GLN A 61 -14.40 -16.59 8.66
N ASN A 62 -14.15 -16.59 7.35
CA ASN A 62 -13.57 -15.44 6.68
C ASN A 62 -14.43 -14.20 6.97
N PRO A 63 -13.92 -13.17 7.69
CA PRO A 63 -14.62 -11.89 7.73
C PRO A 63 -14.73 -11.40 6.29
N ILE A 64 -15.91 -10.90 5.92
CA ILE A 64 -16.06 -10.20 4.65
C ILE A 64 -15.04 -9.06 4.68
N GLU A 65 -14.12 -9.04 3.72
CA GLU A 65 -13.17 -7.94 3.53
C GLU A 65 -13.60 -7.02 2.38
N VAL A 66 -14.55 -7.50 1.57
CA VAL A 66 -15.09 -6.81 0.40
C VAL A 66 -16.04 -5.71 0.85
N VAL A 67 -15.75 -4.48 0.44
CA VAL A 67 -16.52 -3.29 0.80
C VAL A 67 -17.50 -2.89 -0.31
N ARG A 68 -17.07 -2.92 -1.57
CA ARG A 68 -17.89 -2.56 -2.74
C ARG A 68 -17.22 -2.97 -4.06
N PRO A 69 -17.94 -2.96 -5.20
CA PRO A 69 -17.30 -2.96 -6.52
C PRO A 69 -16.38 -1.74 -6.73
N CYS A 70 -15.29 -1.93 -7.46
CA CYS A 70 -14.37 -0.84 -7.79
C CYS A 70 -14.98 0.07 -8.86
N GLY A 71 -15.34 1.30 -8.49
CA GLY A 71 -15.88 2.27 -9.44
C GLY A 71 -14.89 2.83 -10.48
N ALA A 72 -13.59 2.48 -10.40
CA ALA A 72 -12.59 2.95 -11.35
C ALA A 72 -12.37 1.97 -12.51
N CYS A 73 -12.22 0.66 -12.22
CA CYS A 73 -12.06 -0.35 -13.25
C CYS A 73 -13.34 -1.15 -13.54
N ASN A 74 -14.31 -1.18 -12.62
CA ASN A 74 -15.54 -1.98 -12.69
C ASN A 74 -15.35 -3.50 -12.90
N GLU A 75 -14.12 -4.00 -12.84
CA GLU A 75 -13.76 -5.40 -13.08
C GLU A 75 -13.44 -6.18 -11.79
N SER A 76 -13.27 -5.48 -10.66
CA SER A 76 -12.79 -6.06 -9.42
C SER A 76 -13.37 -5.37 -8.19
N GLU A 77 -13.16 -5.97 -7.03
CA GLU A 77 -13.69 -5.50 -5.76
C GLU A 77 -12.72 -4.56 -5.04
N MET A 78 -13.29 -3.68 -4.22
CA MET A 78 -12.59 -2.86 -3.25
C MET A 78 -12.61 -3.57 -1.90
N VAL A 79 -11.45 -3.73 -1.28
CA VAL A 79 -11.28 -4.47 -0.01
C VAL A 79 -10.66 -3.59 1.07
N LEU A 80 -11.10 -3.79 2.31
CA LEU A 80 -10.51 -3.15 3.49
C LEU A 80 -9.13 -3.75 3.77
N LYS A 81 -8.12 -2.90 3.94
CA LYS A 81 -6.73 -3.28 4.19
C LYS A 81 -6.13 -2.42 5.30
N ARG A 82 -5.30 -3.04 6.13
CA ARG A 82 -4.44 -2.34 7.10
C ARG A 82 -3.03 -2.21 6.53
N ARG A 83 -2.48 -1.00 6.54
CA ARG A 83 -1.13 -0.72 6.07
C ARG A 83 -0.09 -1.11 7.13
N PRO A 84 1.18 -1.32 6.73
CA PRO A 84 2.28 -1.54 7.69
C PRO A 84 2.44 -0.39 8.69
N THR A 85 2.04 0.83 8.34
CA THR A 85 2.03 2.00 9.22
C THR A 85 0.92 1.94 10.28
N GLY A 86 -0.01 0.99 10.18
CA GLY A 86 -1.16 0.84 11.08
C GLY A 86 -2.45 1.45 10.52
N GLU A 87 -2.36 2.39 9.57
CA GLU A 87 -3.49 3.09 8.95
C GLU A 87 -4.35 2.17 8.09
N PHE A 88 -5.66 2.41 8.06
CA PHE A 88 -6.60 1.65 7.23
C PHE A 88 -6.85 2.33 5.88
N MET A 89 -7.13 1.52 4.86
CA MET A 89 -7.54 1.98 3.54
C MET A 89 -8.49 0.98 2.90
N VAL A 90 -9.32 1.42 1.96
CA VAL A 90 -10.07 0.54 1.07
C VAL A 90 -9.46 0.63 -0.32
N GLY A 91 -8.92 -0.45 -0.85
CA GLY A 91 -8.21 -0.46 -2.13
C GLY A 91 -8.68 -1.54 -3.09
N CYS A 92 -8.49 -1.31 -4.39
CA CYS A 92 -8.85 -2.30 -5.41
C CYS A 92 -8.01 -3.59 -5.28
N ARG A 93 -8.64 -4.74 -5.53
CA ARG A 93 -7.95 -6.05 -5.55
C ARG A 93 -6.95 -6.17 -6.70
N SER A 94 -7.18 -5.49 -7.83
CA SER A 94 -6.31 -5.55 -9.02
C SER A 94 -5.06 -4.67 -8.95
N TYR A 95 -4.71 -4.11 -7.79
CA TYR A 95 -3.42 -3.43 -7.64
C TYR A 95 -2.28 -4.39 -8.04
N PRO A 96 -1.31 -3.99 -8.88
CA PRO A 96 -0.98 -2.61 -9.29
C PRO A 96 -1.71 -2.09 -10.53
N GLN A 97 -2.52 -2.90 -11.22
CA GLN A 97 -3.23 -2.53 -12.46
C GLN A 97 -4.33 -1.49 -12.22
N CYS A 98 -4.98 -1.54 -11.07
CA CYS A 98 -5.92 -0.51 -10.63
C CYS A 98 -5.43 0.11 -9.31
N ARG A 99 -5.14 1.41 -9.31
CA ARG A 99 -4.65 2.17 -8.15
C ARG A 99 -5.75 2.87 -7.35
N ASN A 100 -7.02 2.52 -7.62
CA ASN A 100 -8.14 3.12 -6.91
C ASN A 100 -8.08 2.80 -5.42
N VAL A 101 -8.20 3.85 -4.60
CA VAL A 101 -8.05 3.78 -3.14
C VAL A 101 -8.95 4.83 -2.47
N VAL A 102 -9.56 4.44 -1.36
CA VAL A 102 -10.21 5.33 -0.41
C VAL A 102 -9.38 5.31 0.87
N TRP A 103 -8.83 6.47 1.21
CA TRP A 103 -8.09 6.66 2.45
C TRP A 103 -9.06 6.87 3.60
N LEU A 104 -8.89 6.10 4.67
CA LEU A 104 -9.71 6.20 5.87
C LEU A 104 -9.02 7.12 6.90
N PRO A 105 -9.78 7.74 7.82
CA PRO A 105 -9.23 8.58 8.88
C PRO A 105 -8.12 7.89 9.67
N GLY A 106 -7.06 8.64 10.01
CA GLY A 106 -5.96 8.15 10.83
C GLY A 106 -6.34 7.89 12.30
N SER A 107 -7.49 8.41 12.75
CA SER A 107 -8.03 8.17 14.09
C SER A 107 -8.58 6.76 14.29
N ILE A 108 -8.67 5.93 13.24
CA ILE A 108 -9.21 4.57 13.33
C ILE A 108 -8.22 3.64 14.02
N SER A 109 -8.66 3.03 15.11
CA SER A 109 -7.95 1.99 15.87
C SER A 109 -8.22 0.59 15.32
N GLU A 110 -9.49 0.30 14.98
CA GLU A 110 -9.94 -0.97 14.40
C GLU A 110 -11.01 -0.74 13.32
N ALA A 111 -11.03 -1.60 12.31
CA ALA A 111 -12.06 -1.58 11.28
C ALA A 111 -12.39 -3.00 10.82
N ALA A 112 -13.68 -3.33 10.74
CA ALA A 112 -14.16 -4.62 10.25
C ALA A 112 -15.37 -4.43 9.34
N VAL A 113 -15.36 -5.04 8.16
CA VAL A 113 -16.53 -4.98 7.26
C VAL A 113 -17.63 -5.89 7.81
N THR A 114 -18.87 -5.45 7.66
CA THR A 114 -20.06 -6.15 8.12
C THR A 114 -20.91 -6.61 6.93
N ASN A 115 -21.91 -7.44 7.21
CA ASN A 115 -22.86 -7.90 6.19
C ASN A 115 -23.97 -6.87 5.92
N GLN A 116 -23.96 -5.73 6.63
CA GLN A 116 -24.98 -4.70 6.45
C GLN A 116 -24.67 -3.87 5.21
N VAL A 117 -25.64 -3.77 4.31
CA VAL A 117 -25.53 -2.93 3.10
C VAL A 117 -26.05 -1.54 3.40
N CYS A 118 -25.33 -0.51 2.94
CA CYS A 118 -25.79 0.86 3.01
C CYS A 118 -27.00 1.07 2.06
N PRO A 119 -28.15 1.53 2.56
CA PRO A 119 -29.35 1.71 1.74
C PRO A 119 -29.29 2.95 0.83
N THR A 120 -28.39 3.90 1.11
CA THR A 120 -28.35 5.20 0.43
C THR A 120 -27.37 5.22 -0.75
N CYS A 121 -26.26 4.50 -0.62
CA CYS A 121 -25.15 4.63 -1.55
C CYS A 121 -25.36 3.74 -2.80
N THR A 122 -25.44 4.38 -3.97
CA THR A 122 -25.58 3.74 -5.29
C THR A 122 -24.46 4.19 -6.25
N PRO A 123 -23.92 3.32 -7.11
CA PRO A 123 -24.27 1.90 -7.31
C PRO A 123 -23.85 1.01 -6.14
N GLY A 124 -24.74 0.08 -5.77
CA GLY A 124 -24.52 -0.89 -4.68
C GLY A 124 -24.13 -2.28 -5.21
N PRO A 125 -23.74 -3.21 -4.32
CA PRO A 125 -23.76 -3.07 -2.86
C PRO A 125 -22.55 -2.29 -2.31
N VAL A 126 -22.79 -1.49 -1.27
CA VAL A 126 -21.74 -0.89 -0.43
C VAL A 126 -21.93 -1.42 0.99
N TYR A 127 -21.05 -2.28 1.45
CA TYR A 127 -21.09 -2.83 2.80
C TYR A 127 -20.61 -1.80 3.83
N LYS A 128 -21.28 -1.77 4.98
CA LYS A 128 -20.89 -0.94 6.12
C LYS A 128 -19.70 -1.55 6.83
N ILE A 129 -18.84 -0.69 7.35
CA ILE A 129 -17.66 -1.02 8.12
C ILE A 129 -17.93 -0.55 9.55
N GLN A 130 -17.74 -1.45 10.51
CA GLN A 130 -17.67 -1.10 11.92
C GLN A 130 -16.30 -0.48 12.16
N PHE A 131 -16.28 0.82 12.45
CA PHE A 131 -15.10 1.56 12.84
C PHE A 131 -15.03 1.67 14.36
N LYS A 132 -13.82 1.51 14.89
CA LYS A 132 -13.45 2.03 16.21
C LYS A 132 -12.44 3.14 16.03
N PHE A 133 -12.64 4.24 16.72
CA PHE A 133 -11.75 5.38 16.73
C PHE A 133 -11.01 5.46 18.06
N HIS A 134 -9.81 6.01 18.02
CA HIS A 134 -9.11 6.44 19.21
C HIS A 134 -9.81 7.69 19.77
N GLN A 135 -10.40 7.59 20.96
CA GLN A 135 -11.11 8.72 21.60
C GLN A 135 -10.29 10.01 21.69
N ARG A 136 -8.97 9.89 21.86
CA ARG A 136 -8.03 11.02 21.92
C ARG A 136 -7.87 11.76 20.58
N ASP A 137 -8.21 11.09 19.48
CA ASP A 137 -8.00 11.55 18.10
C ASP A 137 -9.33 11.99 17.44
N ILE A 138 -10.45 11.97 18.19
CA ILE A 138 -11.76 12.46 17.76
C ILE A 138 -12.32 13.50 18.74
N PRO A 139 -13.12 14.48 18.28
CA PRO A 139 -13.75 15.44 19.17
C PRO A 139 -14.76 14.76 20.14
N PRO A 140 -15.03 15.37 21.31
CA PRO A 140 -15.83 14.73 22.38
C PRO A 140 -17.32 14.53 22.05
N ASN A 141 -17.80 15.06 20.93
CA ASN A 141 -19.17 14.86 20.43
C ASN A 141 -19.31 13.65 19.50
N PHE A 142 -18.24 12.89 19.27
CA PHE A 142 -18.26 11.67 18.48
C PHE A 142 -18.05 10.44 19.35
N ASP A 143 -18.74 9.36 18.98
CA ASP A 143 -18.59 8.05 19.62
C ASP A 143 -17.35 7.31 19.09
N GLU A 144 -16.72 6.52 19.95
CA GLU A 144 -15.60 5.65 19.57
C GLU A 144 -16.03 4.58 18.57
N ASP A 145 -17.26 4.06 18.70
CA ASP A 145 -17.83 3.03 17.83
C ASP A 145 -18.77 3.67 16.79
N HIS A 146 -18.49 3.47 15.50
CA HIS A 146 -19.33 3.97 14.42
C HIS A 146 -19.53 2.93 13.33
N LEU A 147 -20.79 2.72 12.92
CA LEU A 147 -21.13 1.83 11.81
C LEU A 147 -21.43 2.63 10.55
N GLY A 148 -20.41 2.83 9.73
CA GLY A 148 -20.48 3.72 8.57
C GLY A 148 -20.15 3.07 7.24
N CYS A 149 -20.24 3.81 6.14
CA CYS A 149 -19.87 3.32 4.81
C CYS A 149 -18.92 4.26 4.07
N VAL A 150 -18.14 3.72 3.14
CA VAL A 150 -17.16 4.49 2.35
C VAL A 150 -17.72 5.02 1.03
N GLY A 151 -19.04 4.96 0.83
CA GLY A 151 -19.70 5.42 -0.38
C GLY A 151 -19.96 6.94 -0.40
N GLY A 152 -19.61 7.67 0.66
CA GLY A 152 -19.72 9.13 0.74
C GLY A 152 -21.06 9.66 1.27
N CYS A 153 -21.99 8.77 1.65
CA CYS A 153 -23.27 9.12 2.25
C CYS A 153 -23.26 9.12 3.79
N ASP A 154 -22.09 9.04 4.42
CA ASP A 154 -21.91 8.99 5.88
C ASP A 154 -21.23 10.28 6.37
N ASP A 155 -22.00 11.14 7.06
CA ASP A 155 -21.55 12.47 7.47
C ASP A 155 -20.49 12.41 8.58
N ILE A 156 -20.62 11.50 9.54
CA ILE A 156 -19.66 11.32 10.63
C ILE A 156 -18.30 10.90 10.06
N LEU A 157 -18.28 9.90 9.18
CA LEU A 157 -17.05 9.44 8.56
C LEU A 157 -16.42 10.54 7.69
N LYS A 158 -17.24 11.33 6.99
CA LYS A 158 -16.78 12.46 6.19
C LYS A 158 -16.11 13.52 7.06
N GLU A 159 -16.74 13.94 8.14
CA GLU A 159 -16.22 14.96 9.06
C GLU A 159 -14.92 14.49 9.73
N LEU A 160 -14.88 13.26 10.24
CA LEU A 160 -13.67 12.68 10.82
C LEU A 160 -12.53 12.53 9.80
N THR A 161 -12.86 12.26 8.53
CA THR A 161 -11.88 12.25 7.44
C THR A 161 -11.30 13.64 7.21
N GLU A 162 -12.13 14.67 7.20
CA GLU A 162 -11.69 16.06 7.03
C GLU A 162 -10.81 16.53 8.19
N ILE A 163 -11.20 16.25 9.44
CA ILE A 163 -10.39 16.59 10.63
C ILE A 163 -9.01 15.94 10.56
N SER A 164 -8.95 14.66 10.18
CA SER A 164 -7.68 13.93 10.09
C SER A 164 -6.71 14.47 9.03
N ARG A 165 -7.23 15.12 7.97
CA ARG A 165 -6.40 15.72 6.91
C ARG A 165 -5.60 16.94 7.38
N PHE A 166 -6.07 17.64 8.41
CA PHE A 166 -5.34 18.78 8.97
C PHE A 166 -4.21 18.35 9.92
N GLY A 167 -4.28 17.14 10.48
CA GLY A 167 -3.29 16.62 11.43
C GLY A 167 -2.07 15.94 10.79
N SER A 168 -2.14 15.48 9.53
CA SER A 168 -1.02 14.78 8.89
C SER A 168 -1.12 14.76 7.37
N ARG A 169 -0.15 15.43 6.73
CA ARG A 169 0.27 15.34 5.31
C ARG A 169 -0.62 16.02 4.27
N ASN A 170 -0.04 17.07 3.69
CA ASN A 170 0.02 17.30 2.24
C ASN A 170 -0.18 16.00 1.45
N GLN A 171 -1.37 15.79 0.90
CA GLN A 171 -1.54 14.93 -0.27
C GLN A 171 -2.30 15.75 -1.31
N ALA A 172 -1.57 16.06 -2.38
CA ALA A 172 -2.10 16.63 -3.59
C ALA A 172 -3.30 15.82 -4.04
N ALA A 173 -4.46 16.47 -4.04
CA ALA A 173 -5.57 16.03 -4.86
C ALA A 173 -5.06 16.01 -6.31
N THR A 174 -4.97 14.83 -6.93
CA THR A 174 -4.97 14.74 -8.38
C THR A 174 -6.40 15.04 -8.83
N PRO A 175 -6.65 16.13 -9.56
CA PRO A 175 -7.92 16.32 -10.23
C PRO A 175 -7.96 15.33 -11.41
N GLY A 176 -8.95 14.43 -11.41
CA GLY A 176 -9.26 13.62 -12.59
C GLY A 176 -9.95 14.49 -13.63
N LEU A 177 -9.43 14.47 -14.85
CA LEU A 177 -10.10 14.82 -16.11
C LEU A 177 -10.47 13.52 -16.81
#